data_AF-A0A7X6VD06-F1
#
_entry.id   AF-A0A7X6VD06-F1
#
_cell.length_a   1.000
_cell.length_b   1.000
_cell.length_c   1.000
_cell.angle_alpha   90.00
_cell.angle_beta   90.00
_cell.angle_gamma   90.00
#
_symmetry.space_group_name_H-M   'P 1'
#
loop_
_entity.id
_entity.type
_entity.pdbx_description
1 polymer ?
#
loop_
_entity_poly.entity_id
_entity_poly.type
_entity_poly.pdbx_seq_one_letter_code
_entity_poly.pdbx_strand_id
1 'polypeptide(L)'
;AVDRPNTGLLWDIHHPYRYFDEAPETTLSYLDGNIKYVHIKDSVMENGKASYRMLGYGDVPVLDCLKQLNKNGFKGYVSLEWLKRWCPELQEPGVVFSHYINYMSYLIRQI
;
A
#
# COMPACT_ATOMS: atom_id res chain seq x y z
N ALA A 1 -10.96 -0.40 -18.41
CA ALA A 1 -9.62 -0.93 -18.73
C ALA A 1 -9.29 -0.60 -20.18
N VAL A 2 -8.01 -0.42 -20.52
CA VAL A 2 -7.58 -0.40 -21.92
C VAL A 2 -7.66 -1.86 -22.39
N ASP A 3 -8.54 -2.17 -23.33
CA ASP A 3 -8.83 -3.55 -23.76
C ASP A 3 -7.65 -4.18 -24.52
N ARG A 4 -6.67 -4.65 -23.77
CA ARG A 4 -5.45 -5.28 -24.28
C ARG A 4 -5.01 -6.43 -23.37
N PRO A 5 -4.61 -7.58 -23.94
CA PRO A 5 -4.36 -8.81 -23.18
C PRO A 5 -3.14 -8.74 -22.26
N ASN A 6 -2.23 -7.78 -22.46
CA ASN A 6 -1.00 -7.60 -21.69
C ASN A 6 -1.03 -6.37 -20.77
N THR A 7 -2.22 -5.93 -20.38
CA THR A 7 -2.39 -4.80 -19.46
C THR A 7 -2.77 -5.25 -18.06
N GLY A 8 -2.52 -4.38 -17.10
CA GLY A 8 -2.79 -4.61 -15.70
C GLY A 8 -2.68 -3.31 -14.92
N LEU A 9 -3.17 -3.35 -13.68
CA LEU A 9 -3.20 -2.19 -12.80
C LEU A 9 -2.13 -2.36 -11.71
N LEU A 10 -1.39 -1.28 -11.49
CA LEU A 10 -0.65 -1.06 -10.25
C LEU A 10 -1.63 -0.39 -9.29
N TRP A 11 -1.94 -1.05 -8.18
CA TRP A 11 -2.67 -0.42 -7.10
C TRP A 11 -1.71 0.11 -6.05
N ASP A 12 -1.62 1.42 -5.98
CA ASP A 12 -0.94 2.09 -4.87
C ASP A 12 -1.97 2.39 -3.79
N ILE A 13 -1.91 1.62 -2.69
CA ILE A 13 -2.90 1.68 -1.61
C ILE A 13 -3.03 3.10 -1.03
N HIS A 14 -1.91 3.83 -0.99
CA HIS A 14 -1.84 5.11 -0.31
C HIS A 14 -2.65 6.20 -1.01
N HIS A 15 -2.63 6.25 -2.35
CA HIS A 15 -3.19 7.40 -3.07
C HIS A 15 -4.72 7.53 -2.96
N PRO A 16 -5.53 6.48 -3.21
CA PRO A 16 -6.98 6.53 -3.04
C PRO A 16 -7.37 6.89 -1.61
N TYR A 17 -6.71 6.27 -0.62
CA TYR A 17 -6.96 6.55 0.79
C TYR A 17 -6.59 8.00 1.16
N ARG A 18 -5.38 8.45 0.80
CA ARG A 18 -4.82 9.73 1.28
C ARG A 18 -5.47 10.95 0.65
N TYR A 19 -5.83 10.86 -0.63
CA TYR A 19 -6.23 12.03 -1.41
C TYR A 19 -7.70 12.04 -1.79
N PHE A 20 -8.41 10.91 -1.59
CA PHE A 20 -9.82 10.77 -1.98
C PHE A 20 -10.69 10.14 -0.88
N ASP A 21 -10.14 9.89 0.31
CA ASP A 21 -10.83 9.22 1.43
C ASP A 21 -11.50 7.89 1.01
N GLU A 22 -10.93 7.23 0.00
CA GLU A 22 -11.54 6.05 -0.60
C GLU A 22 -11.25 4.81 0.26
N ALA A 23 -12.31 4.09 0.64
CA ALA A 23 -12.19 2.86 1.40
C ALA A 23 -11.59 1.73 0.54
N PRO A 24 -10.79 0.80 1.12
CA PRO A 24 -10.16 -0.29 0.37
C PRO A 24 -11.14 -1.15 -0.45
N GLU A 25 -12.33 -1.40 0.09
CA GLU A 25 -13.41 -2.15 -0.57
C GLU A 25 -13.89 -1.44 -1.84
N THR A 26 -14.00 -0.11 -1.77
CA THR A 26 -14.44 0.71 -2.90
C THR A 26 -13.42 0.63 -4.01
N THR A 27 -12.13 0.85 -3.69
CA THR A 27 -11.05 0.72 -4.68
C THR A 27 -11.03 -0.66 -5.33
N LEU A 28 -11.06 -1.73 -4.53
CA LEU A 28 -11.00 -3.08 -5.08
C LEU A 28 -12.20 -3.45 -5.94
N SER A 29 -13.40 -2.93 -5.65
CA SER A 29 -14.58 -3.15 -6.48
C SER A 29 -14.40 -2.61 -7.91
N TYR A 30 -13.58 -1.57 -8.10
CA TYR A 30 -13.27 -1.01 -9.41
C TYR A 30 -12.08 -1.68 -10.10
N LEU A 31 -11.17 -2.29 -9.33
CA LEU A 31 -9.91 -2.84 -9.84
C LEU A 31 -9.93 -4.38 -10.01
N ASP A 32 -11.00 -5.04 -9.58
CA ASP A 32 -11.07 -6.51 -9.49
C ASP A 32 -10.63 -7.22 -10.79
N GLY A 33 -9.93 -8.35 -10.62
CA GLY A 33 -9.35 -9.16 -11.69
C GLY A 33 -8.15 -8.55 -12.45
N ASN A 34 -7.88 -7.25 -12.28
CA ASN A 34 -6.91 -6.53 -13.12
C ASN A 34 -5.63 -6.10 -12.38
N ILE A 35 -5.58 -6.23 -11.05
CA ILE A 35 -4.38 -5.87 -10.27
C ILE A 35 -3.25 -6.85 -10.58
N LYS A 36 -2.12 -6.32 -11.05
CA LYS A 36 -0.89 -7.09 -11.30
C LYS A 36 0.25 -6.68 -10.37
N TYR A 37 0.16 -5.50 -9.74
CA TYR A 37 1.19 -4.99 -8.84
C TYR A 37 0.59 -4.14 -7.74
N VAL A 38 1.18 -4.16 -6.55
CA VAL A 38 0.70 -3.40 -5.40
C VAL A 38 1.85 -2.63 -4.77
N HIS A 39 1.68 -1.33 -4.61
CA HIS A 39 2.56 -0.47 -3.81
C HIS A 39 1.96 -0.21 -2.44
N ILE A 40 2.82 -0.20 -1.43
CA ILE A 40 2.47 0.16 -0.08
C ILE A 40 3.46 1.15 0.52
N LYS A 41 2.92 2.13 1.22
CA LYS A 41 3.62 3.13 2.03
C LYS A 41 2.66 3.62 3.10
N ASP A 42 3.21 4.24 4.14
CA ASP A 42 2.43 4.73 5.27
C ASP A 42 2.68 6.22 5.50
N SER A 43 1.71 6.88 6.11
CA SER A 43 1.80 8.30 6.46
C SER A 43 0.70 8.70 7.44
N VAL A 44 0.78 9.93 7.93
CA VAL A 44 -0.31 10.66 8.60
C VAL A 44 -0.55 11.99 7.89
N MET A 45 -1.69 12.65 8.16
CA MET A 45 -1.90 14.04 7.72
C MET A 45 -1.43 15.00 8.82
N GLU A 46 -0.44 15.84 8.50
CA GLU A 46 0.03 16.91 9.38
C GLU A 46 -0.08 18.24 8.64
N ASN A 47 -0.82 19.20 9.19
CA ASN A 47 -1.02 20.53 8.60
C ASN A 47 -1.50 20.49 7.13
N GLY A 48 -2.40 19.56 6.81
CA GLY A 48 -2.95 19.40 5.45
C GLY A 48 -1.98 18.78 4.45
N LYS A 49 -0.84 18.22 4.89
CA LYS A 49 0.13 17.54 4.03
C LYS A 49 0.38 16.12 4.53
N ALA A 50 0.65 15.21 3.59
CA ALA A 50 1.09 13.87 3.93
C ALA A 50 2.47 13.91 4.57
N SER A 51 2.59 13.31 5.74
CA SER A 51 3.84 13.15 6.50
C SER A 51 4.15 11.66 6.55
N TYR A 52 5.10 11.21 5.72
CA TYR A 52 5.40 9.80 5.51
C TYR A 52 6.00 9.14 6.75
N ARG A 53 5.62 7.89 6.99
CA ARG A 53 6.01 7.11 8.16
C ARG A 53 6.47 5.71 7.75
N MET A 54 7.23 5.06 8.63
CA MET A 54 7.42 3.62 8.52
C MET A 54 6.06 2.92 8.69
N LEU A 55 5.87 1.78 8.02
CA LEU A 55 4.61 1.04 8.09
C LEU A 55 4.20 0.70 9.53
N GLY A 56 2.94 0.91 9.86
CA GLY A 56 2.40 0.71 11.21
C GLY A 56 2.62 1.91 12.14
N TYR A 57 3.24 2.99 11.66
CA TYR A 57 3.33 4.27 12.39
C TYR A 57 2.50 5.38 11.72
N GLY A 58 1.78 5.07 10.65
CA GLY A 58 0.77 5.97 10.07
C GLY A 58 -0.65 5.46 10.26
N ASP A 59 -1.57 6.05 9.50
CA ASP A 59 -3.01 5.80 9.56
C ASP A 59 -3.56 5.11 8.30
N VAL A 60 -2.71 4.73 7.34
CA VAL A 60 -3.15 4.00 6.14
C VAL A 60 -3.71 2.63 6.55
N PRO A 61 -4.89 2.21 6.06
CA PRO A 61 -5.56 0.97 6.47
C PRO A 61 -4.93 -0.27 5.81
N VAL A 62 -3.65 -0.51 6.09
CA VAL A 62 -2.84 -1.56 5.46
C VAL A 62 -3.46 -2.94 5.65
N LEU A 63 -3.82 -3.30 6.88
CA LEU A 63 -4.37 -4.63 7.17
C LEU A 63 -5.69 -4.89 6.43
N ASP A 64 -6.55 -3.88 6.34
CA ASP A 64 -7.84 -4.03 5.64
C ASP A 64 -7.62 -4.17 4.13
N CYS A 65 -6.68 -3.41 3.54
CA CYS A 65 -6.29 -3.61 2.14
C CYS A 65 -5.78 -5.04 1.88
N LEU A 66 -4.95 -5.58 2.78
CA LEU A 66 -4.42 -6.94 2.65
C LEU A 66 -5.52 -8.00 2.78
N LYS A 67 -6.48 -7.82 3.71
CA LYS A 67 -7.64 -8.72 3.85
C LYS A 67 -8.47 -8.73 2.57
N GLN A 68 -8.72 -7.56 1.98
CA GLN A 68 -9.48 -7.46 0.74
C GLN A 68 -8.70 -8.06 -0.45
N LEU A 69 -7.39 -7.85 -0.56
CA LEU A 69 -6.55 -8.52 -1.56
C LEU A 69 -6.61 -10.04 -1.44
N ASN A 70 -6.51 -10.57 -0.21
CA ASN A 70 -6.61 -12.01 0.03
C ASN A 70 -8.00 -12.56 -0.34
N LYS A 71 -9.07 -11.85 0.03
CA LYS A 71 -10.46 -12.21 -0.31
C LYS A 71 -10.69 -12.28 -1.82
N ASN A 72 -10.09 -11.36 -2.59
CA ASN A 72 -10.15 -11.34 -4.05
C ASN A 72 -9.12 -12.28 -4.72
N GLY A 73 -8.40 -13.08 -3.94
CA GLY A 73 -7.49 -14.11 -4.46
C GLY A 73 -6.22 -13.57 -5.09
N PHE A 74 -5.80 -12.32 -4.79
CA PHE A 74 -4.55 -11.77 -5.30
C PHE A 74 -3.35 -12.61 -4.83
N LYS A 75 -2.50 -13.04 -5.77
CA LYS A 75 -1.31 -13.88 -5.52
C LYS A 75 0.02 -13.19 -5.83
N GLY A 76 -0.02 -11.90 -6.17
CA GLY A 76 1.17 -11.12 -6.48
C GLY A 76 1.91 -10.62 -5.24
N TYR A 77 2.93 -9.80 -5.47
CA TYR A 77 3.70 -9.17 -4.41
C TYR A 77 3.05 -7.88 -3.92
N VAL A 78 3.07 -7.68 -2.61
CA VAL A 78 2.94 -6.35 -2.00
C VAL A 78 4.35 -5.79 -1.92
N SER A 79 4.56 -4.61 -2.50
CA SER A 79 5.89 -4.03 -2.67
C SER A 79 5.98 -2.71 -1.90
N LEU A 80 6.98 -2.60 -1.03
CA LEU A 80 7.26 -1.37 -0.30
C LEU A 80 7.70 -0.28 -1.29
N GLU A 81 7.04 0.86 -1.26
CA GLU A 81 7.51 2.09 -1.89
C GLU A 81 8.12 3.00 -0.82
N TRP A 82 9.42 3.30 -0.93
CA TRP A 82 10.12 4.15 0.02
C TRP A 82 10.65 5.42 -0.63
N LEU A 83 10.28 6.57 -0.07
CA LEU A 83 10.46 7.89 -0.71
C LEU A 83 11.69 8.66 -0.19
N LYS A 84 12.66 7.99 0.44
CA LYS A 84 13.86 8.59 1.07
C LYS A 84 14.61 9.59 0.18
N ARG A 85 14.67 9.35 -1.13
CA ARG A 85 15.32 10.26 -2.09
C ARG A 85 14.69 11.66 -2.09
N TRP A 86 13.38 11.74 -1.87
CA TRP A 86 12.60 12.97 -1.89
C TRP A 86 12.25 13.48 -0.49
N CYS A 87 12.31 12.61 0.52
CA CYS A 87 12.04 12.89 1.93
C CYS A 87 13.26 12.50 2.78
N PRO A 88 14.29 13.38 2.88
CA PRO A 88 15.56 13.07 3.55
C PRO A 88 15.41 12.72 5.04
N GLU A 89 14.33 13.18 5.67
CA GLU A 89 13.98 12.91 7.07
C GLU A 89 13.51 11.47 7.31
N LEU A 90 13.13 10.75 6.26
CA LEU A 90 12.73 9.35 6.38
C LEU A 90 13.88 8.47 6.83
N GLN A 91 13.56 7.38 7.53
CA GLN A 91 14.56 6.42 7.99
C GLN A 91 15.35 5.78 6.85
N GLU A 92 16.59 5.37 7.15
CA GLU A 92 17.47 4.76 6.16
C GLU A 92 16.92 3.42 5.63
N PRO A 93 17.10 3.11 4.33
CA PRO A 93 16.52 1.91 3.72
C PRO A 93 16.89 0.59 4.44
N GLY A 94 18.10 0.50 5.01
CA GLY A 94 18.53 -0.70 5.74
C GLY A 94 17.70 -0.98 7.01
N VAL A 95 17.22 0.07 7.68
CA VAL A 95 16.32 -0.04 8.84
C VAL A 95 14.90 -0.35 8.37
N VAL A 96 14.44 0.40 7.36
CA VAL A 96 13.05 0.34 6.87
C VAL A 96 12.73 -1.00 6.23
N PHE A 97 13.66 -1.56 5.45
CA PHE A 97 13.44 -2.84 4.79
C PHE A 97 13.30 -3.99 5.80
N SER A 98 14.13 -3.98 6.85
CA SER A 98 14.02 -4.94 7.95
C SER A 98 12.70 -4.79 8.71
N HIS A 99 12.28 -3.56 8.99
CA HIS A 99 10.99 -3.27 9.60
C HIS A 99 9.82 -3.74 8.74
N TYR A 100 9.86 -3.45 7.44
CA TYR A 100 8.85 -3.86 6.46
C TYR A 100 8.61 -5.36 6.48
N ILE A 101 9.67 -6.17 6.38
CA ILE A 101 9.56 -7.63 6.37
C ILE A 101 8.86 -8.14 7.63
N ASN A 102 9.27 -7.64 8.81
CA ASN A 102 8.70 -8.06 10.08
C ASN A 102 7.23 -7.64 10.22
N TYR A 103 6.92 -6.38 9.89
CA TYR A 103 5.56 -5.85 9.95
C TYR A 103 4.61 -6.60 9.01
N MET A 104 4.99 -6.80 7.76
CA MET A 104 4.17 -7.53 6.80
C MET A 104 4.01 -9.00 7.19
N SER A 105 5.07 -9.65 7.70
CA SER A 105 4.98 -11.02 8.21
C SER A 105 4.00 -11.14 9.39
N TYR A 106 3.97 -10.13 10.27
CA TYR A 106 3.01 -10.06 11.36
C TYR A 106 1.57 -9.87 10.87
N LEU A 107 1.33 -8.98 9.91
CA LEU A 107 0.00 -8.76 9.36
C LEU A 107 -0.53 -9.96 8.57
N ILE A 108 0.29 -10.57 7.73
CA ILE A 108 -0.11 -11.73 6.92
C ILE A 108 -0.55 -12.90 7.80
N ARG A 109 0.01 -13.08 9.00
CA ARG A 109 -0.42 -14.12 9.95
C ARG A 109 -1.82 -13.88 10.54
N GLN A 110 -2.41 -12.71 10.33
CA GLN A 110 -3.75 -12.36 10.82
C GLN A 110 -4.84 -12.49 9.75
N ILE A 111 -4.46 -12.87 8.54
CA ILE A 111 -5.31 -12.99 7.35
C ILE A 111 -5.47 -14.47 7.01
#